data_AF-A0A7W0TT88-F1
#
_entry.id   AF-A0A7W0TT88-F1
#
_cell.length_a   1.000
_cell.length_b   1.000
_cell.length_c   1.000
_cell.angle_alpha   90.00
_cell.angle_beta   90.00
_cell.angle_gamma   90.00
#
_symmetry.space_group_name_H-M   'P 1'
#
loop_
_entity.id
_entity.type
_entity.pdbx_description
1 polymer ?
#
loop_
_entity_poly.entity_id
_entity_poly.type
_entity_poly.pdbx_seq_one_letter_code
_entity_poly.pdbx_strand_id
1 'polypeptide(L)' 'MSTPVKLNDEDVTYLLTLLRNASQPITTQQLIDALRRQSGPPEPSAPPMANDS' A
#
# COMPACT_ATOMS: atom_id res chain seq x y z
N MET A 1 -13.68 16.21 10.48
CA MET A 1 -14.38 14.94 10.80
C MET A 1 -13.69 13.85 10.01
N SER A 2 -13.11 12.85 10.68
CA SER A 2 -12.43 11.74 10.01
C SER A 2 -13.50 10.77 9.49
N THR A 3 -13.59 10.57 8.17
CA THR A 3 -14.45 9.52 7.61
C THR A 3 -13.89 8.15 8.01
N PRO A 4 -14.74 7.16 8.37
CA PRO A 4 -14.27 5.82 8.65
C PRO A 4 -13.59 5.25 7.40
N VAL A 5 -12.35 4.76 7.56
CA VAL A 5 -11.67 4.04 6.48
C VAL A 5 -12.38 2.70 6.30
N LYS A 6 -12.99 2.49 5.12
CA LYS A 6 -13.49 1.18 4.71
C LYS A 6 -12.33 0.39 4.11
N LEU A 7 -11.97 -0.71 4.75
CA LEU A 7 -11.06 -1.71 4.20
C LEU A 7 -11.87 -2.71 3.39
N ASN A 8 -11.35 -3.12 2.24
CA ASN A 8 -11.90 -4.21 1.45
C ASN A 8 -11.20 -5.55 1.79
N ASP A 9 -11.65 -6.65 1.18
CA ASP A 9 -11.09 -7.99 1.45
C ASP A 9 -9.60 -8.11 1.05
N GLU A 10 -9.16 -7.35 0.05
CA GLU A 10 -7.77 -7.32 -0.42
C GLU A 10 -6.87 -6.61 0.60
N ASP A 11 -7.32 -5.46 1.13
CA ASP A 11 -6.65 -4.72 2.20
C ASP A 11 -6.48 -5.60 3.47
N VAL A 12 -7.54 -6.33 3.83
CA VAL A 12 -7.53 -7.25 4.98
C VAL A 12 -6.55 -8.40 4.75
N THR A 13 -6.58 -9.00 3.56
CA THR A 13 -5.67 -10.10 3.19
C THR A 13 -4.21 -9.64 3.21
N TYR A 14 -3.93 -8.43 2.71
CA TYR A 14 -2.60 -7.83 2.74
C TYR A 14 -2.12 -7.61 4.18
N LEU A 15 -2.94 -7.00 5.03
CA LEU A 15 -2.60 -6.79 6.44
C LEU A 15 -2.32 -8.09 7.19
N LEU A 16 -3.15 -9.12 6.99
CA LEU A 16 -2.94 -10.42 7.64
C LEU A 16 -1.65 -11.08 7.17
N THR A 17 -1.32 -10.96 5.89
CA THR A 17 -0.05 -11.44 5.33
C THR A 17 1.13 -10.69 5.93
N LEU A 18 1.04 -9.37 6.03
CA LEU A 18 2.08 -8.53 6.62
C LEU A 18 2.32 -8.88 8.10
N LEU A 19 1.25 -9.01 8.89
CA LEU A 19 1.33 -9.41 10.30
C LEU A 19 1.89 -10.82 10.48
N ARG A 20 1.48 -11.78 9.65
CA ARG A 20 1.97 -13.17 9.70
C ARG A 20 3.47 -13.26 9.44
N ASN A 21 4.01 -12.43 8.55
CA ASN A 21 5.42 -12.44 8.16
C ASN A 21 6.28 -11.46 8.96
N ALA A 22 5.69 -10.72 9.91
CA ALA A 22 6.40 -9.74 10.69
C ALA A 22 7.35 -10.41 11.70
N SER A 23 8.64 -10.21 11.53
CA SER A 23 9.66 -10.68 12.50
C SER A 23 9.71 -9.83 13.77
N GLN A 24 9.03 -8.68 13.77
CA GLN A 24 8.98 -7.71 14.87
C GLN A 24 7.55 -7.19 15.05
N PRO A 25 7.20 -6.72 16.26
CA PRO A 25 5.91 -6.06 16.50
C PRO A 25 5.71 -4.87 15.54
N ILE A 26 4.55 -4.82 14.90
CA ILE A 26 4.18 -3.73 13.99
C ILE A 26 3.25 -2.77 14.72
N THR A 27 3.55 -1.48 14.63
CA THR A 27 2.71 -0.42 15.20
C THR A 27 1.51 -0.14 14.29
N THR A 28 0.43 0.37 14.86
CA THR A 28 -0.75 0.78 14.09
C THR A 28 -0.43 1.78 12.98
N GLN A 29 0.54 2.70 13.19
CA GLN A 29 0.94 3.64 12.14
C GLN A 29 1.64 2.97 10.97
N GLN A 30 2.51 1.99 11.23
CA GLN A 30 3.15 1.22 10.17
C GLN A 30 2.13 0.42 9.34
N LEU A 31 1.05 -0.08 9.96
CA LEU A 31 -0.06 -0.71 9.24
C LEU A 31 -0.81 0.30 8.36
N ILE A 32 -1.08 1.50 8.87
CA ILE A 32 -1.71 2.59 8.11
C ILE A 32 -0.84 2.98 6.90
N ASP A 33 0.46 3.12 7.10
CA ASP A 33 1.40 3.47 6.02
C ASP A 33 1.55 2.34 4.99
N ALA A 34 1.43 1.08 5.41
CA ALA A 34 1.41 -0.06 4.48
C ALA A 34 0.17 -0.03 3.58
N LEU A 35 -1.02 0.19 4.16
CA LEU A 35 -2.26 0.32 3.40
C LEU A 35 -2.24 1.50 2.42
N ARG A 36 -1.71 2.65 2.84
CA ARG A 36 -1.57 3.83 1.97
C ARG A 36 -0.66 3.56 0.77
N ARG A 37 0.39 2.77 0.94
CA ARG A 37 1.30 2.37 -0.16
C ARG A 37 0.64 1.40 -1.13
N GLN A 38 -0.15 0.45 -0.63
CA GLN A 38 -0.91 -0.48 -1.46
C GLN A 38 -1.94 0.23 -2.35
N SER A 39 -2.57 1.29 -1.82
CA SER A 39 -3.61 2.07 -2.52
C SER A 39 -3.08 3.27 -3.29
N GLY A 40 -1.76 3.52 -3.27
CA GLY A 40 -1.12 4.55 -4.07
C GLY A 40 -1.16 4.19 -5.57
N PRO A 41 -1.23 5.18 -6.48
CA PRO A 41 -1.13 4.91 -7.90
C PRO A 41 0.21 4.20 -8.19
N PRO A 42 0.24 3.22 -9.11
CA PRO A 42 1.50 2.64 -9.55
C PRO A 42 2.39 3.79 -10.02
N GLU A 43 3.66 3.78 -9.57
CA GLU A 43 4.68 4.71 -10.08
C GLU A 43 4.53 4.81 -11.60
N PRO A 44 4.46 6.01 -12.19
CA PRO A 44 4.47 6.13 -13.64
C PRO A 44 5.78 5.52 -14.12
N SER A 45 5.68 4.30 -14.66
CA SER A 45 6.76 3.67 -15.41
C SER A 45 7.27 4.72 -16.40
N ALA A 46 8.58 4.96 -16.34
CA ALA A 46 9.30 6.05 -17.00
C ALA A 46 8.69 6.52 -18.33
N PRO A 47 8.71 7.84 -18.63
CA PRO A 47 8.18 8.36 -19.88
C PRO A 47 8.78 7.62 -21.09
N PRO A 48 8.01 7.37 -22.16
CA PRO A 48 8.54 6.70 -23.33
C PRO A 48 9.70 7.54 -23.84
N MET A 49 10.86 6.90 -23.92
CA MET A 49 12.07 7.47 -24.50
C MET A 49 11.67 8.03 -25.88
N ALA A 50 11.63 9.36 -26.00
CA ALA A 50 11.30 10.04 -27.24
C ALA A 50 12.39 9.69 -28.25
N ASN A 51 12.10 8.71 -29.10
CA ASN A 51 12.91 8.40 -30.26
C ASN A 51 12.37 9.27 -31.40
N ASP A 52 12.86 10.51 -31.46
CA ASP A 52 12.73 11.35 -32.65
C ASP A 52 13.93 11.08 -33.57
N SER A 53 13.66 11.09 -34.88
CA SER A 53 14.39 10.41 -35.96
C SER A 53 15.70 11.04 -36.42
#